data_AF-A0A1E3S839-F1
#
_entry.id   AF-A0A1E3S839-F1
#
_cell.length_a   1.000
_cell.length_b   1.000
_cell.length_c   1.000
_cell.angle_alpha   90.00
_cell.angle_beta   90.00
_cell.angle_gamma   90.00
#
_symmetry.space_group_name_H-M   'P 1'
#
loop_
_entity.id
_entity.type
_entity.pdbx_description
1 polymer ?
#
loop_
_entity_poly.entity_id
_entity_poly.type
_entity_poly.pdbx_seq_one_letter_code
_entity_poly.pdbx_strand_id
1 'polypeptide(L)'
;MPERARRRTFTAKYKLEVLAAYDAAPEGEKGAVLRREGLYSSHITEWRKARDAGALAGLAAPRGRKRRDPAAEQIAWLQAEKQRLEQELAKTRAVVEVQAKLHALLETLSESADTDPRSTP
;
A
#
# COMPACT_ATOMS: atom_id res chain seq x y z
N MET A 1 -39.33 10.27 -29.48
CA MET A 1 -37.99 10.41 -28.86
C MET A 1 -37.00 9.65 -29.72
N PRO A 2 -35.92 10.26 -30.23
CA PRO A 2 -34.95 9.52 -31.06
C PRO A 2 -34.24 8.48 -30.21
N GLU A 3 -34.08 7.27 -30.76
CA GLU A 3 -33.43 6.15 -30.10
C GLU A 3 -31.95 6.46 -29.85
N ARG A 4 -31.49 6.34 -28.60
CA ARG A 4 -30.10 6.67 -28.22
C ARG A 4 -29.14 5.62 -28.79
N ALA A 5 -28.13 6.07 -29.53
CA ALA A 5 -27.06 5.21 -30.03
C ALA A 5 -26.38 4.43 -28.89
N ARG A 6 -26.40 3.10 -28.97
CA ARG A 6 -25.83 2.21 -27.97
C ARG A 6 -24.31 2.19 -28.11
N ARG A 7 -23.59 2.71 -27.10
CA ARG A 7 -22.12 2.68 -27.07
C ARG A 7 -21.62 1.24 -26.88
N ARG A 8 -20.61 0.84 -27.66
CA ARG A 8 -19.94 -0.46 -27.52
C ARG A 8 -19.28 -0.55 -26.14
N THR A 9 -19.44 -1.70 -25.48
CA THR A 9 -18.78 -1.99 -24.20
C THR A 9 -17.76 -3.10 -24.42
N PHE A 10 -16.55 -2.92 -23.89
CA PHE A 10 -15.46 -3.88 -24.02
C PHE A 10 -15.30 -4.67 -22.73
N THR A 11 -15.48 -5.98 -22.80
CA THR A 11 -15.26 -6.89 -21.66
C THR A 11 -13.76 -7.01 -21.36
N ALA A 12 -13.40 -7.35 -20.12
CA ALA A 12 -11.99 -7.56 -19.75
C ALA A 12 -11.33 -8.66 -20.61
N LYS A 13 -12.06 -9.76 -20.84
CA LYS A 13 -11.61 -10.86 -21.72
C LYS A 13 -11.27 -10.35 -23.12
N TYR A 14 -12.18 -9.60 -23.74
CA TYR A 14 -11.94 -9.04 -25.07
C TYR A 14 -10.70 -8.13 -25.10
N LYS A 15 -10.54 -7.26 -24.09
CA LYS A 15 -9.36 -6.38 -24.00
C LYS A 15 -8.06 -7.18 -23.91
N LEU A 16 -8.03 -8.26 -23.14
CA LEU A 16 -6.85 -9.13 -22.99
C LEU A 16 -6.52 -9.87 -24.29
N GLU A 17 -7.53 -10.41 -24.97
CA GLU A 17 -7.35 -11.11 -26.26
C GLU A 17 -6.77 -10.16 -27.31
N VAL A 18 -7.30 -8.94 -27.40
CA VAL A 18 -6.77 -7.92 -28.33
C VAL A 18 -5.36 -7.50 -27.94
N LEU A 19 -5.07 -7.31 -26.64
CA LEU A 19 -3.71 -6.97 -26.20
C LEU A 19 -2.72 -8.09 -26.55
N ALA A 20 -3.09 -9.35 -26.34
CA ALA A 20 -2.24 -10.49 -26.71
C ALA A 20 -2.01 -10.55 -28.23
N ALA A 21 -3.07 -10.37 -29.03
CA ALA A 21 -2.95 -10.33 -30.49
C ALA A 21 -2.09 -9.15 -30.97
N TYR A 22 -2.21 -7.98 -30.34
CA TYR A 22 -1.42 -6.80 -30.66
C TYR A 22 0.05 -6.94 -30.24
N ASP A 23 0.32 -7.56 -29.08
CA ASP A 23 1.66 -7.83 -28.56
C ASP A 23 2.38 -8.89 -29.41
N ALA A 24 1.65 -9.88 -29.94
CA ALA A 24 2.20 -10.92 -30.82
C ALA A 24 2.39 -10.49 -32.29
N ALA A 25 1.77 -9.38 -32.72
CA ALA A 25 1.83 -8.93 -34.10
C ALA A 25 3.22 -8.35 -34.46
N PRO A 26 3.78 -8.69 -35.64
CA PRO A 26 5.01 -8.10 -36.15
C PRO A 26 4.92 -6.57 -36.31
N GLU A 27 6.08 -5.92 -36.33
CA GLU A 27 6.16 -4.47 -36.59
C GLU A 27 5.58 -4.15 -37.97
N GLY A 28 4.67 -3.17 -38.05
CA GLY A 28 3.89 -2.86 -39.25
C GLY A 28 2.54 -3.58 -39.37
N GLU A 29 2.35 -4.75 -38.73
CA GLU A 29 1.08 -5.49 -38.76
C GLU A 29 0.13 -5.14 -37.62
N LYS A 30 0.65 -4.50 -36.57
CA LYS A 30 -0.12 -3.95 -35.43
C LYS A 30 -1.31 -3.09 -35.88
N GLY A 31 -1.14 -2.29 -36.93
CA GLY A 31 -2.22 -1.47 -37.50
C GLY A 31 -3.33 -2.30 -38.16
N ALA A 32 -3.03 -3.48 -38.69
CA ALA A 32 -4.02 -4.39 -39.25
C ALA A 32 -4.89 -5.04 -38.15
N VAL A 33 -4.30 -5.37 -37.00
CA VAL A 33 -5.05 -5.84 -35.82
C VAL A 33 -6.03 -4.77 -35.36
N LEU A 34 -5.57 -3.52 -35.22
CA LEU A 34 -6.44 -2.41 -34.79
C LEU A 34 -7.60 -2.14 -35.74
N ARG A 35 -7.36 -2.18 -37.05
CA ARG A 35 -8.42 -2.00 -38.06
C ARG A 35 -9.45 -3.11 -38.03
N ARG A 36 -9.03 -4.38 -37.86
CA ARG A 36 -9.94 -5.53 -37.72
C ARG A 36 -10.87 -5.39 -36.50
N GLU A 37 -10.34 -4.85 -35.41
CA GLU A 37 -11.09 -4.68 -34.15
C GLU A 37 -11.86 -3.36 -34.05
N GLY A 38 -11.63 -2.42 -34.98
CA GLY A 38 -12.19 -1.06 -34.95
C GLY A 38 -11.65 -0.22 -33.79
N LEU A 39 -10.37 -0.40 -33.44
CA LEU A 39 -9.73 0.23 -32.29
C LEU A 39 -8.69 1.27 -32.69
N TYR A 40 -8.51 2.25 -31.83
CA TYR A 40 -7.43 3.24 -31.92
C TYR A 40 -6.26 2.85 -31.03
N SER A 41 -5.04 3.28 -31.38
CA SER A 41 -3.82 3.05 -30.59
C SER A 41 -3.95 3.50 -29.13
N SER A 42 -4.74 4.55 -28.86
CA SER A 42 -5.06 5.02 -27.51
C SER A 42 -5.71 3.94 -26.63
N HIS A 43 -6.54 3.06 -27.21
CA HIS A 43 -7.17 1.96 -26.47
C HIS A 43 -6.11 0.98 -25.97
N ILE A 44 -5.14 0.63 -26.81
CA ILE A 44 -4.04 -0.29 -26.44
C ILE A 44 -3.22 0.31 -25.31
N THR A 45 -2.85 1.59 -25.42
CA THR A 45 -2.09 2.28 -24.37
C THR A 45 -2.86 2.33 -23.05
N GLU A 46 -4.15 2.68 -23.08
CA GLU A 46 -4.99 2.69 -21.88
C GLU A 46 -5.12 1.28 -21.27
N TRP A 47 -5.32 0.25 -22.09
CA TRP A 47 -5.52 -1.12 -21.61
C TRP A 47 -4.22 -1.76 -21.09
N ARG A 48 -3.06 -1.49 -21.70
CA ARG A 48 -1.76 -1.94 -21.14
C ARG A 48 -1.51 -1.31 -19.77
N LYS A 49 -1.72 0.01 -19.62
CA LYS A 49 -1.61 0.68 -18.30
C LYS A 49 -2.53 0.07 -17.25
N ALA A 50 -3.77 -0.27 -17.62
CA ALA A 50 -4.71 -0.91 -16.72
C ALA A 50 -4.31 -2.35 -16.34
N ARG A 51 -3.74 -3.12 -17.28
CA ARG A 51 -3.19 -4.45 -17.04
C ARG A 51 -1.98 -4.38 -16.08
N ASP A 52 -1.03 -3.51 -16.38
CA ASP A 52 0.24 -3.42 -15.64
C ASP A 52 0.04 -2.86 -14.22
N ALA A 53 -1.00 -2.05 -13.99
CA ALA A 53 -1.41 -1.60 -12.66
C ALA A 53 -2.11 -2.69 -11.81
N GLY A 54 -2.07 -3.96 -12.21
CA GLY A 54 -2.70 -5.09 -11.51
C GLY A 54 -4.23 -5.10 -11.57
N ALA A 55 -4.82 -4.21 -12.37
CA ALA A 55 -6.26 -4.05 -12.45
C ALA A 55 -6.85 -4.91 -13.58
N LEU A 56 -6.70 -6.24 -13.48
CA LEU A 56 -7.47 -7.18 -14.32
C LEU A 56 -8.98 -6.91 -14.22
N ALA A 57 -9.47 -6.48 -13.05
CA ALA A 57 -10.81 -5.96 -12.84
C ALA A 57 -11.02 -4.51 -13.35
N GLY A 58 -9.97 -3.68 -13.37
CA GLY A 58 -9.99 -2.31 -13.89
C GLY A 58 -10.16 -2.22 -15.40
N LEU A 59 -9.86 -3.30 -16.14
CA LEU A 59 -10.18 -3.40 -17.57
C LEU A 59 -11.70 -3.40 -17.82
N ALA A 60 -12.52 -3.87 -16.89
CA ALA A 60 -13.99 -3.79 -16.98
C ALA A 60 -14.58 -2.59 -16.23
N ALA A 61 -13.78 -1.83 -15.49
CA ALA A 61 -14.29 -0.75 -14.65
C ALA A 61 -14.84 0.40 -15.52
N PRO A 62 -16.06 0.89 -15.23
CA PRO A 62 -16.62 2.06 -15.90
C PRO A 62 -15.72 3.29 -15.73
N ARG A 63 -15.67 4.17 -16.74
CA ARG A 63 -15.03 5.49 -16.58
C ARG A 63 -15.78 6.26 -15.47
N GLY A 64 -15.07 6.62 -14.39
CA GLY A 64 -15.64 7.30 -13.22
C GLY A 64 -14.66 7.38 -12.04
N ARG A 65 -15.09 8.00 -10.94
CA ARG A 65 -14.30 8.14 -9.70
C ARG A 65 -13.88 6.75 -9.21
N LYS A 66 -12.56 6.55 -8.99
CA LYS A 66 -12.04 5.30 -8.42
C LYS A 66 -12.80 5.01 -7.11
N ARG A 67 -13.34 3.81 -7.00
CA ARG A 67 -14.00 3.34 -5.78
C ARG A 67 -12.95 3.38 -4.66
N ARG A 68 -13.34 3.92 -3.50
CA ARG A 68 -12.47 3.99 -2.31
C ARG A 68 -12.03 2.56 -1.99
N ASP A 69 -10.72 2.33 -1.89
CA ASP A 69 -10.14 1.01 -1.67
C ASP A 69 -10.18 0.70 -0.16
N PRO A 70 -11.04 -0.23 0.29
CA PRO A 70 -11.16 -0.54 1.71
C PRO A 70 -9.85 -1.07 2.30
N ALA A 71 -9.02 -1.74 1.49
CA ALA A 71 -7.72 -2.22 1.92
C ALA A 71 -6.76 -1.06 2.21
N ALA A 72 -6.75 -0.03 1.36
CA ALA A 72 -5.93 1.15 1.57
C ALA A 72 -6.30 1.92 2.84
N GLU A 73 -7.60 2.01 3.16
CA GLU A 73 -8.07 2.62 4.41
C GLU A 73 -7.65 1.83 5.63
N GLN A 74 -7.77 0.51 5.58
CA GLN A 74 -7.38 -0.37 6.66
C GLN A 74 -5.86 -0.33 6.90
N ILE A 75 -5.06 -0.27 5.83
CA ILE A 75 -3.61 -0.08 5.92
C ILE A 75 -3.27 1.24 6.60
N ALA A 76 -3.91 2.34 6.21
CA ALA A 76 -3.66 3.65 6.81
C ALA A 76 -4.02 3.67 8.30
N TRP A 77 -5.14 3.05 8.67
CA TRP A 77 -5.54 2.92 10.07
C TRP A 77 -4.53 2.07 10.87
N LEU A 78 -4.15 0.90 10.35
CA LEU A 78 -3.16 0.03 10.99
C LEU A 78 -1.80 0.70 11.17
N GLN A 79 -1.37 1.51 10.20
CA GLN A 79 -0.11 2.26 10.29
C GLN A 79 -0.16 3.33 11.39
N ALA A 80 -1.27 4.06 11.50
CA ALA A 80 -1.45 5.05 12.56
C ALA A 80 -1.46 4.38 13.94
N GLU A 81 -2.15 3.25 14.08
CA GLU A 81 -2.19 2.51 15.34
C GLU A 81 -0.82 1.94 15.71
N LYS A 82 -0.08 1.38 14.74
CA LYS A 82 1.30 0.91 14.94
C LYS A 82 2.19 2.03 15.46
N GLN A 83 2.15 3.20 14.84
CA GLN A 83 2.96 4.36 15.27
C GLN A 83 2.62 4.79 16.69
N ARG A 84 1.33 4.82 17.04
CA ARG A 84 0.89 5.15 18.40
C ARG A 84 1.41 4.12 19.41
N LEU A 85 1.24 2.84 19.15
CA LEU A 85 1.70 1.77 20.02
C LEU A 85 3.23 1.78 20.19
N GLU A 86 3.98 2.07 19.12
CA GLU A 86 5.44 2.23 19.21
C GLU A 86 5.84 3.39 20.12
N GLN A 87 5.13 4.51 20.08
CA GLN A 87 5.38 5.64 20.99
C GLN A 87 5.03 5.30 22.45
N GLU A 88 3.92 4.62 22.70
CA GLU A 88 3.54 4.17 24.05
C GLU A 88 4.60 3.20 24.61
N LEU A 89 5.03 2.23 23.80
CA LEU A 89 6.07 1.28 24.16
C LEU A 89 7.42 1.96 24.43
N ALA A 90 7.80 2.98 23.66
CA ALA A 90 9.00 3.78 23.90
C ALA A 90 8.94 4.49 25.26
N LYS A 91 7.78 5.08 25.62
CA LYS A 91 7.58 5.72 26.94
C LYS A 91 7.72 4.71 28.07
N THR A 92 7.08 3.54 27.96
CA THR A 92 7.18 2.50 28.97
C THR A 92 8.62 2.02 29.17
N ARG A 93 9.37 1.83 28.08
CA ARG A 93 10.80 1.46 28.15
C ARG A 93 11.63 2.53 28.85
N ALA A 94 11.38 3.81 28.59
CA ALA A 94 12.07 4.90 29.27
C ALA A 94 11.81 4.90 30.78
N VAL A 95 10.57 4.62 31.21
CA VAL A 95 10.24 4.49 32.64
C VAL A 95 11.04 3.34 33.28
N VAL A 96 11.06 2.18 32.63
CA VAL A 96 11.82 1.01 33.12
C VAL A 96 13.31 1.34 33.25
N GLU A 97 13.88 2.06 32.28
CA GLU A 97 15.29 2.48 32.32
C GLU A 97 15.58 3.43 33.49
N VAL A 98 14.71 4.40 33.75
CA VAL A 98 14.83 5.31 34.90
C VAL A 98 14.75 4.54 36.22
N GLN A 99 13.80 3.60 36.34
CA GLN A 99 13.66 2.76 37.53
C GLN A 99 14.91 1.90 37.77
N ALA A 100 15.49 1.31 36.71
CA ALA A 100 16.72 0.53 36.82
C ALA A 100 17.91 1.39 37.29
N LYS A 101 18.06 2.61 36.76
CA LYS A 101 19.10 3.55 37.19
C LYS A 101 18.93 3.99 38.64
N LEU A 102 17.69 4.26 39.06
CA LEU A 102 17.39 4.62 40.45
C LEU A 102 17.74 3.48 41.41
N HIS A 103 17.38 2.25 41.06
CA HIS A 103 17.72 1.09 41.87
C HIS A 103 19.25 0.94 42.01
N ALA A 104 20.00 1.03 40.90
CA ALA A 104 21.46 0.98 40.93
C ALA A 104 22.07 2.09 41.81
N LEU A 105 21.55 3.32 41.74
CA LEU A 105 22.02 4.41 42.60
C LEU A 105 21.74 4.12 44.08
N LEU A 106 20.56 3.60 44.41
CA LEU A 106 20.22 3.24 45.79
C LEU A 106 21.13 2.14 46.36
N GLU A 107 21.48 1.13 45.55
CA GLU A 107 22.46 0.10 45.95
C GLU A 107 23.82 0.72 46.26
N THR A 108 24.34 1.61 45.40
CA THR A 108 25.63 2.28 45.65
C THR A 108 25.63 3.15 46.91
N LEU A 109 24.51 3.83 47.19
CA LEU A 109 24.37 4.64 48.40
C LEU A 109 24.29 3.75 49.64
N SER A 110 23.57 2.63 49.57
CA SER A 110 23.49 1.65 50.66
C SER A 110 24.87 1.06 51.00
N GLU A 111 25.62 0.61 49.98
CA GLU A 111 26.97 0.10 50.16
C GLU A 111 27.91 1.14 50.78
N SER A 112 27.80 2.41 50.37
CA SER A 112 28.61 3.49 50.95
C SER A 112 28.25 3.78 52.41
N ALA A 113 26.97 3.67 52.79
CA ALA A 113 26.50 3.92 54.15
C ALA A 113 26.93 2.81 55.14
N ASP A 114 27.06 1.56 54.67
CA ASP A 114 27.55 0.45 55.49
C ASP A 114 29.07 0.50 55.77
N THR A 115 29.83 1.32 55.03
CA THR A 115 31.28 1.46 55.21
C THR A 115 31.72 2.50 56.24
N ASP A 116 30.79 3.18 56.93
CA ASP A 116 31.13 4.12 58.00
C ASP A 116 31.43 3.35 59.31
N PRO A 117 32.69 3.29 59.80
CA PRO A 117 32.99 2.55 61.01
C PRO A 117 32.34 3.26 62.20
N ARG A 118 31.34 2.60 62.80
CA ARG A 118 30.71 3.00 64.06
C ARG A 118 31.79 3.37 65.08
N SER A 119 32.00 4.68 65.27
CA SER A 119 32.77 5.22 66.38
C SER A 119 32.04 4.84 67.65
N THR A 120 32.62 3.88 68.38
CA THR A 120 32.11 3.37 69.65
C THR A 120 32.62 4.31 70.76
N PRO A 121 31.80 4.64 71.79
CA PRO A 121 32.05 5.75 72.73
C PRO A 121 33.29 5.57 73.61
#